data_AF-A0A6L3X2Y7-F1
#
_entry.id   AF-A0A6L3X2Y7-F1
#
_cell.length_a   1.000
_cell.length_b   1.000
_cell.length_c   1.000
_cell.angle_alpha   90.00
_cell.angle_beta   90.00
_cell.angle_gamma   90.00
#
_symmetry.space_group_name_H-M   'P 1'
#
loop_
_entity.id
_entity.type
_entity.pdbx_description
1 polymer ?
#
loop_
_entity_poly.entity_id
_entity_poly.type
_entity_poly.pdbx_seq_one_letter_code
_entity_poly.pdbx_strand_id
1 'polypeptide(L)'
;MRLVIIGNGMAAARLIASLTGRVPGRFAVTVIGDEPEQAYNRIQLSPVLGGEKQAEHICLHDEDWYTARGVTVLRGEKALAVDVNAREVHTSARTLGWD
;
A
#
# COMPACT_ATOMS: atom_id res chain seq x y z
N MET A 1 0.70 14.34 10.45
CA MET A 1 0.50 13.07 11.20
C MET A 1 1.01 11.93 10.35
N ARG A 2 1.76 10.98 10.92
CA ARG A 2 2.26 9.78 10.24
C ARG A 2 1.16 8.71 10.26
N LEU A 3 0.78 8.22 9.08
CA LEU A 3 -0.19 7.14 8.93
C LEU A 3 0.50 5.93 8.30
N VAL A 4 0.50 4.80 8.99
CA VAL A 4 1.02 3.53 8.47
C VAL A 4 -0.14 2.61 8.11
N ILE A 5 -0.13 2.07 6.90
CA ILE A 5 -1.12 1.11 6.39
C ILE A 5 -0.41 -0.23 6.15
N ILE A 6 -0.86 -1.30 6.81
CA ILE A 6 -0.33 -2.65 6.59
C ILE A 6 -1.22 -3.37 5.57
N GLY A 7 -0.63 -3.71 4.42
CA GLY A 7 -1.27 -4.39 3.29
C GLY A 7 -1.51 -3.46 2.10
N ASN A 8 -0.79 -3.67 0.99
CA ASN A 8 -0.96 -2.92 -0.27
C ASN A 8 -2.03 -3.55 -1.19
N GLY A 9 -3.27 -3.68 -0.69
CA GLY A 9 -4.39 -4.27 -1.44
C GLY A 9 -5.41 -3.26 -1.96
N MET A 10 -6.49 -3.77 -2.57
CA MET A 10 -7.61 -2.94 -3.06
C MET A 10 -8.20 -2.03 -1.97
N ALA A 11 -8.28 -2.52 -0.72
CA ALA A 11 -8.77 -1.75 0.41
C ALA A 11 -7.87 -0.54 0.72
N ALA A 12 -6.55 -0.74 0.75
CA ALA A 12 -5.59 0.33 0.98
C ALA A 12 -5.63 1.37 -0.15
N ALA A 13 -5.65 0.93 -1.42
CA ALA A 13 -5.78 1.82 -2.56
C ALA A 13 -7.02 2.72 -2.48
N ARG A 14 -8.18 2.16 -2.11
CA ARG A 14 -9.42 2.93 -1.90
C ARG A 14 -9.33 3.90 -0.72
N LEU A 15 -8.73 3.49 0.39
CA LEU A 15 -8.51 4.36 1.55
C LEU A 15 -7.62 5.55 1.18
N ILE A 16 -6.51 5.30 0.51
CA ILE A 16 -5.56 6.34 0.07
C ILE A 16 -6.25 7.33 -0.88
N ALA A 17 -6.99 6.84 -1.88
CA ALA A 17 -7.74 7.70 -2.79
C ALA A 17 -8.74 8.60 -2.04
N SER A 18 -9.43 8.04 -1.04
CA SER A 18 -10.42 8.77 -0.24
C SER A 18 -9.77 9.81 0.67
N LEU A 19 -8.67 9.47 1.34
CA LEU A 19 -7.94 10.37 2.24
C LEU A 19 -7.33 11.54 1.46
N THR A 20 -6.61 11.23 0.37
CA THR A 20 -5.91 12.23 -0.43
C THR A 20 -6.87 13.16 -1.18
N GLY A 21 -8.06 12.67 -1.55
CA GLY A 21 -9.11 13.50 -2.15
C GLY A 21 -9.88 14.39 -1.17
N ARG A 22 -10.01 13.99 0.10
CA ARG A 22 -10.79 14.74 1.11
C ARG A 22 -9.95 15.66 1.99
N VAL A 23 -8.74 15.22 2.34
CA VAL A 23 -7.84 15.90 3.28
C VAL A 23 -6.40 15.85 2.76
N PRO A 24 -6.11 16.48 1.61
CA PRO A 24 -4.79 16.45 0.99
C PRO A 24 -3.72 17.00 1.95
N GLY A 25 -2.56 16.32 2.03
CA GLY A 25 -1.44 16.74 2.85
C GLY A 25 -1.60 16.56 4.36
N ARG A 26 -2.76 16.09 4.86
CA ARG A 26 -2.98 15.90 6.31
C ARG A 26 -2.10 14.79 6.90
N PHE A 27 -1.85 13.74 6.12
CA PHE A 27 -1.11 12.56 6.54
C PHE A 27 0.13 12.35 5.66
N ALA A 28 1.25 12.03 6.30
CA ALA A 28 2.38 11.39 5.64
C ALA A 28 2.11 9.89 5.64
N VAL A 29 1.72 9.34 4.49
CA VAL A 29 1.22 7.97 4.38
C VAL A 29 2.33 7.02 3.95
N THR A 30 2.54 5.96 4.71
CA THR A 30 3.40 4.83 4.36
C THR A 30 2.58 3.55 4.29
N VAL A 31 2.63 2.85 3.17
CA VAL A 31 1.97 1.56 2.95
C VAL A 31 3.03 0.47 2.98
N ILE A 32 2.79 -0.59 3.74
CA ILE A 32 3.67 -1.76 3.82
C ILE A 32 3.00 -2.90 3.03
N GLY A 33 3.73 -3.53 2.11
CA GLY A 33 3.25 -4.66 1.31
C GLY A 33 4.29 -5.76 1.22
N ASP A 34 3.92 -6.98 1.62
CA ASP A 34 4.77 -8.18 1.51
C ASP A 34 4.98 -8.58 0.04
N GLU A 35 4.02 -8.28 -0.84
CA GLU A 35 4.13 -8.51 -2.28
C GLU A 35 5.06 -7.47 -2.95
N PRO A 36 5.92 -7.88 -3.91
CA PRO A 36 6.77 -6.95 -4.66
C PRO A 36 6.01 -6.12 -5.71
N GLU A 37 4.78 -6.51 -6.05
CA GLU A 37 3.91 -5.82 -6.99
C GLU A 37 3.16 -4.63 -6.36
N GLN A 38 2.67 -3.73 -7.22
CA GLN A 38 1.69 -2.73 -6.81
C GLN A 38 0.31 -3.36 -6.60
N ALA A 39 -0.58 -2.65 -5.89
CA ALA A 39 -1.94 -3.13 -5.65
C ALA A 39 -2.67 -3.43 -6.96
N TYR A 40 -3.23 -4.64 -7.08
CA TYR A 40 -3.97 -5.09 -8.26
C TYR A 40 -5.39 -5.58 -7.91
N ASN A 41 -6.24 -5.68 -8.92
CA ASN A 41 -7.57 -6.24 -8.81
C ASN A 41 -7.50 -7.77 -8.72
N ARG A 42 -7.50 -8.31 -7.50
CA ARG A 42 -7.44 -9.76 -7.25
C ARG A 42 -8.57 -10.54 -7.89
N ILE A 43 -9.73 -9.94 -8.13
CA ILE A 43 -10.86 -10.60 -8.80
C ILE A 43 -10.49 -10.95 -10.26
N GLN A 44 -9.60 -10.16 -10.87
CA GLN A 44 -9.13 -10.36 -12.24
C GLN A 44 -7.83 -11.18 -12.31
N LEU A 45 -7.40 -11.83 -11.22
CA LEU A 45 -6.19 -12.64 -11.22
C LEU A 45 -6.35 -13.94 -12.02
N SER A 46 -7.53 -14.59 -11.98
CA SER A 46 -7.74 -15.88 -12.68
C SER A 46 -7.49 -15.80 -14.19
N PRO A 47 -8.01 -14.79 -14.93
CA PRO A 47 -7.68 -14.62 -16.36
C PRO A 47 -6.20 -14.35 -16.64
N VAL A 48 -5.48 -13.73 -15.70
CA VAL A 48 -4.02 -13.50 -15.85
C VAL A 48 -3.27 -14.83 -15.73
N LEU A 49 -3.60 -15.63 -14.71
CA LEU A 49 -3.01 -16.96 -14.53
C LEU A 49 -3.38 -17.92 -15.67
N GLY A 50 -4.54 -17.73 -16.29
CA GLY A 50 -4.98 -18.45 -17.49
C GLY A 50 -4.34 -17.97 -18.80
N GLY A 51 -3.55 -16.89 -18.80
CA GLY A 51 -2.92 -16.33 -19.98
C GLY A 51 -3.84 -15.48 -20.89
N GLU A 52 -5.07 -15.22 -20.46
CA GLU A 52 -6.06 -14.43 -21.21
C GLU A 52 -5.84 -12.92 -21.05
N LYS A 53 -5.17 -12.51 -19.97
CA LYS A 53 -4.93 -11.10 -19.63
C LYS A 53 -3.50 -10.91 -19.14
N GLN A 54 -2.91 -9.75 -19.44
CA GLN A 54 -1.60 -9.38 -18.93
C GLN A 54 -1.70 -8.81 -17.51
N ALA A 55 -0.66 -9.03 -16.69
CA ALA A 55 -0.64 -8.62 -15.28
C ALA A 55 -0.73 -7.09 -15.12
N GLU A 56 -0.16 -6.32 -16.05
CA GLU A 56 -0.21 -4.85 -15.98
C GLU A 56 -1.66 -4.33 -16.10
N HIS A 57 -2.53 -5.06 -16.81
CA HIS A 57 -3.93 -4.68 -17.00
C HIS A 57 -4.82 -4.91 -15.77
N ILE A 58 -4.30 -5.52 -14.70
CA ILE A 58 -5.02 -5.66 -13.42
C ILE A 58 -4.43 -4.77 -12.33
N CYS A 59 -3.33 -4.07 -12.59
CA CYS A 59 -2.80 -3.06 -11.69
C CYS A 59 -3.85 -1.96 -11.43
N LEU A 60 -4.07 -1.59 -10.17
CA LEU A 60 -5.04 -0.56 -9.82
C LEU A 60 -4.49 0.84 -10.10
N HIS A 61 -3.25 1.06 -9.65
CA HIS A 61 -2.56 2.35 -9.68
C HIS A 61 -1.06 2.12 -9.82
N ASP A 62 -0.42 2.89 -10.69
CA ASP A 62 1.02 2.89 -10.89
C ASP A 62 1.75 3.68 -9.79
N GLU A 63 3.09 3.64 -9.84
CA GLU A 63 3.95 4.33 -8.87
C GLU A 63 3.77 5.86 -8.88
N ASP A 64 3.51 6.44 -10.06
CA ASP A 64 3.26 7.87 -10.23
C ASP A 64 1.99 8.30 -9.49
N TRP A 65 0.94 7.48 -9.50
CA TRP A 65 -0.30 7.76 -8.79
C TRP A 65 -0.09 7.92 -7.28
N TYR A 66 0.76 7.08 -6.68
CA TYR A 66 1.12 7.14 -5.26
C TYR A 66 2.04 8.33 -4.97
N THR A 67 3.07 8.53 -5.80
CA THR A 67 4.05 9.62 -5.64
C THR A 67 3.38 10.99 -5.74
N ALA A 68 2.48 11.18 -6.70
CA ALA A 68 1.70 12.41 -6.87
C ALA A 68 0.79 12.72 -5.66
N ARG A 69 0.52 11.73 -4.81
CA ARG A 69 -0.30 11.83 -3.59
C ARG A 69 0.52 11.90 -2.30
N GLY A 70 1.85 11.92 -2.41
CA GLY A 70 2.75 11.92 -1.25
C GLY A 70 2.69 10.61 -0.46
N VAL A 71 2.40 9.49 -1.12
CA VAL A 71 2.30 8.17 -0.49
C VAL A 71 3.55 7.37 -0.78
N THR A 72 4.18 6.84 0.26
CA THR A 72 5.31 5.91 0.14
C THR A 72 4.80 4.48 0.20
N VAL A 73 5.18 3.64 -0.76
CA VAL A 73 4.83 2.21 -0.77
C VAL A 73 6.10 1.38 -0.59
N LEU A 74 6.18 0.65 0.52
CA LEU A 74 7.24 -0.31 0.82
C LEU A 74 6.82 -1.69 0.29
N ARG A 75 7.24 -2.00 -0.94
CA ARG A 75 6.97 -3.28 -1.61
C ARG A 75 8.00 -4.34 -1.20
N GLY A 76 7.58 -5.60 -1.14
CA GLY A 76 8.44 -6.71 -0.67
C GLY A 76 8.85 -6.59 0.80
N GLU A 77 8.15 -5.78 1.60
CA GLU A 77 8.46 -5.54 3.00
C GLU A 77 7.33 -6.06 3.89
N LYS A 78 7.67 -6.96 4.81
CA LYS A 78 6.69 -7.65 5.66
C LYS A 78 6.59 -6.98 7.02
N ALA A 79 5.38 -6.63 7.45
CA ALA A 79 5.14 -6.25 8.84
C ALA A 79 5.24 -7.50 9.74
N LEU A 80 6.10 -7.45 10.75
CA LEU A 80 6.39 -8.56 11.67
C LEU A 80 5.69 -8.39 13.02
N ALA A 81 5.69 -7.18 13.56
CA ALA A 81 5.08 -6.88 14.85
C ALA A 81 4.56 -5.44 14.90
N VAL A 82 3.57 -5.22 15.76
CA VAL A 82 2.93 -3.93 16.00
C VAL A 82 3.00 -3.67 17.51
N ASP A 83 3.82 -2.69 17.93
CA ASP A 83 3.86 -2.22 19.31
C ASP A 83 2.93 -1.01 19.45
N VAL A 84 1.79 -1.23 20.09
CA VAL A 84 0.75 -0.21 20.27
C VAL A 84 1.14 0.82 21.34
N ASN A 85 1.96 0.44 22.31
CA ASN A 85 2.40 1.33 23.39
C ASN A 85 3.46 2.31 22.89
N ALA A 86 4.44 1.79 22.12
CA ALA A 86 5.46 2.61 21.48
C ALA A 86 4.96 3.32 20.20
N ARG A 87 3.83 2.87 19.64
CA ARG A 87 3.27 3.30 18.35
C ARG A 87 4.22 3.01 17.18
N GLU A 88 4.77 1.80 17.13
CA GLU A 88 5.78 1.37 16.15
C GLU A 88 5.44 0.06 15.43
N VAL A 89 5.66 0.00 14.10
CA VAL A 89 5.56 -1.23 13.30
C VAL A 89 6.99 -1.69 13.08
N HIS A 90 7.30 -2.92 13.48
CA HIS A 90 8.53 -3.58 13.09
C HIS A 90 8.28 -4.36 11.81
N THR A 91 9.10 -4.12 10.80
CA THR A 91 9.05 -4.83 9.52
C THR A 91 10.28 -5.72 9.35
N SER A 92 10.34 -6.48 8.26
CA SER A 92 11.51 -7.25 7.86
C SER A 92 12.76 -6.41 7.58
N ALA A 93 12.63 -5.09 7.45
CA ALA A 93 13.74 -4.20 7.10
C ALA A 93 13.94 -3.03 8.07
N ARG A 94 12.89 -2.52 8.73
CA ARG A 94 12.96 -1.29 9.53
C ARG A 94 11.88 -1.21 10.60
N THR A 95 11.97 -0.18 11.43
CA THR A 95 10.90 0.22 12.36
C THR A 95 10.25 1.52 11.88
N LEU A 96 8.93 1.60 11.93
CA LEU A 96 8.15 2.76 11.51
C LEU A 96 7.24 3.24 12.65
N GLY A 97 7.42 4.50 13.09
CA GLY A 97 6.49 5.13 14.04
C GLY A 97 5.24 5.70 13.36
N TRP A 98 4.08 5.59 14.01
CA TRP A 98 2.81 6.21 13.57
C TRP A 98 2.25 7.17 14.61
N ASP A 99 1.32 8.05 14.19
CA ASP A 99 0.60 8.97 15.08
C ASP A 99 -0.84 8.51 15.35
#